data_AF-A0A7X7F5X9-F1
#
_entry.id   AF-A0A7X7F5X9-F1
#
_cell.length_a   1.000
_cell.length_b   1.000
_cell.length_c   1.000
_cell.angle_alpha   90.00
_cell.angle_beta   90.00
_cell.angle_gamma   90.00
#
_symmetry.space_group_name_H-M   'P 1'
#
loop_
_entity.id
_entity.type
_entity.pdbx_description
1 polymer ?
#
loop_
_entity_poly.entity_id
_entity_poly.type
_entity_poly.pdbx_seq_one_letter_code
_entity_poly.pdbx_strand_id
1 'polypeptide(L)'
;MTKVRCEYCHEYVDRAVYSAYCRQHLRLQPDGQLTDYMTLPEEEREHGVLDGVPRVYVHRRCGAATEMPDEIIRSYLKNPYLYYSDRTFCTGCGDHVPWSECEWTETGQNLQKYIDRLRAEKPEMRPGILKQILIVLSKLFG
;
A
#
# COMPACT_ATOMS: atom_id res chain seq x y z
N MET A 1 -18.59 8.28 -24.10
CA MET A 1 -17.67 7.31 -23.47
C MET A 1 -17.46 7.75 -22.04
N THR A 2 -17.90 6.95 -21.06
CA THR A 2 -17.78 7.28 -19.63
C THR A 2 -16.36 6.98 -19.18
N LYS A 3 -15.62 8.00 -18.76
CA LYS A 3 -14.26 7.83 -18.23
C LYS A 3 -14.27 7.59 -16.72
N VAL A 4 -13.26 6.87 -16.23
CA VAL A 4 -13.00 6.58 -14.82
C VAL A 4 -11.53 6.83 -14.55
N ARG A 5 -11.20 7.40 -13.40
CA ARG A 5 -9.82 7.60 -12.98
C ARG A 5 -9.24 6.27 -12.47
N CYS A 6 -8.08 5.86 -12.98
CA CYS A 6 -7.38 4.66 -12.53
C CYS A 6 -6.83 4.83 -11.11
N GLU A 7 -7.07 3.86 -10.22
CA GLU A 7 -6.59 3.88 -8.83
C GLU A 7 -5.07 3.68 -8.69
N TYR A 8 -4.37 3.29 -9.76
CA TYR A 8 -2.92 3.07 -9.75
C TYR A 8 -2.17 4.28 -10.30
N CYS A 9 -2.44 4.65 -11.55
CA CYS A 9 -1.73 5.73 -12.27
C CYS A 9 -2.50 7.04 -12.37
N HIS A 10 -3.73 7.13 -11.87
CA HIS A 10 -4.56 8.34 -11.86
C HIS A 10 -4.97 8.93 -13.21
N GLU A 11 -4.71 8.21 -14.30
CA GLU A 11 -5.17 8.53 -15.65
C GLU A 11 -6.66 8.25 -15.85
N TYR A 12 -7.31 9.04 -16.71
CA TYR A 12 -8.73 8.85 -17.06
C TYR A 12 -8.90 7.89 -18.23
N VAL A 13 -9.39 6.69 -17.93
CA VAL A 13 -9.54 5.57 -18.88
C VAL A 13 -11.02 5.32 -19.17
N ASP A 14 -11.35 4.81 -20.36
CA ASP A 14 -12.73 4.38 -20.64
C ASP A 14 -13.15 3.26 -19.67
N ARG A 15 -14.33 3.43 -19.06
CA ARG A 15 -14.93 2.45 -18.15
C ARG A 15 -15.01 1.04 -18.76
N ALA A 16 -15.26 0.93 -20.06
CA ALA A 16 -15.37 -0.34 -20.77
C ALA A 16 -14.08 -1.17 -20.74
N VAL A 17 -12.91 -0.53 -20.63
CA VAL A 17 -11.61 -1.23 -20.61
C VAL A 17 -10.90 -1.17 -19.25
N TYR A 18 -11.50 -0.50 -18.25
CA TYR A 18 -10.90 -0.23 -16.94
C TYR A 18 -10.29 -1.46 -16.27
N SER A 19 -11.02 -2.58 -16.18
CA SER A 19 -10.51 -3.79 -15.52
C SER A 19 -9.29 -4.38 -16.24
N ALA A 20 -9.31 -4.41 -17.57
CA ALA A 20 -8.19 -4.91 -18.35
C ALA A 20 -6.97 -3.98 -18.28
N TYR A 21 -7.21 -2.67 -18.21
CA TYR A 21 -6.19 -1.66 -17.97
C TYR A 21 -5.54 -1.83 -16.59
N CYS A 22 -6.33 -1.97 -15.52
CA CYS A 22 -5.80 -2.12 -14.17
C CYS A 22 -4.94 -3.38 -13.96
N ARG A 23 -5.20 -4.47 -14.71
CA ARG A 23 -4.35 -5.68 -14.65
C ARG A 23 -2.92 -5.45 -15.12
N GLN A 24 -2.66 -4.40 -15.89
CA GLN A 24 -1.30 -4.10 -16.38
C GLN A 24 -0.39 -3.63 -15.25
N HIS A 25 -0.94 -2.93 -14.26
CA HIS A 25 -0.23 -2.47 -13.05
C HIS A 25 0.23 -3.63 -12.16
N LEU A 26 -0.47 -4.77 -12.22
CA LEU A 26 -0.20 -5.95 -11.40
C LEU A 26 0.85 -6.91 -12.03
N ARG A 27 1.51 -6.51 -13.13
CA ARG A 27 2.56 -7.33 -13.73
C ARG A 27 3.80 -7.32 -12.84
N LEU A 28 4.35 -8.51 -12.59
CA LEU A 28 5.60 -8.66 -11.86
C LEU A 28 6.78 -8.20 -12.72
N GLN A 29 7.64 -7.41 -12.11
CA GLN A 29 8.96 -7.05 -12.60
C GLN A 29 9.96 -8.18 -12.30
N PRO A 30 11.14 -8.21 -12.95
CA PRO A 30 12.14 -9.26 -12.73
C PRO A 30 12.61 -9.41 -11.28
N ASP A 31 12.48 -8.36 -10.47
CA ASP A 31 12.83 -8.34 -9.05
C ASP A 31 11.68 -8.80 -8.12
N GLY A 32 10.50 -9.10 -8.68
CA GLY A 32 9.32 -9.52 -7.94
C GLY A 32 8.38 -8.38 -7.54
N GLN A 33 8.72 -7.11 -7.82
CA GLN A 33 7.80 -6.00 -7.56
C GLN A 33 6.64 -5.98 -8.56
N LEU A 34 5.52 -5.39 -8.18
CA LEU A 34 4.49 -5.01 -9.15
C LEU A 34 4.99 -3.84 -10.01
N THR A 35 4.41 -3.66 -11.19
CA THR A 35 4.73 -2.53 -12.07
C THR A 35 4.31 -1.21 -11.42
N ASP A 36 3.13 -1.20 -10.79
CA ASP A 36 2.65 -0.05 -10.03
C ASP A 36 1.95 -0.49 -8.75
N TYR A 37 1.95 0.38 -7.75
CA TYR A 37 1.18 0.23 -6.52
C TYR A 37 0.04 1.25 -6.47
N MET A 38 -1.10 0.85 -5.90
CA MET A 38 -2.26 1.72 -5.74
C MET A 38 -1.94 2.87 -4.80
N THR A 39 -2.00 4.11 -5.28
CA THR A 39 -1.78 5.32 -4.45
C THR A 39 -3.02 6.19 -4.46
N LEU A 40 -3.11 7.18 -3.56
CA LEU A 40 -4.07 8.26 -3.74
C LEU A 40 -3.60 9.20 -4.86
N PRO A 41 -4.51 9.92 -5.53
CA PRO A 41 -4.17 11.05 -6.37
C PRO A 41 -3.25 12.04 -5.66
N GLU A 42 -2.34 12.69 -6.39
CA GLU A 42 -1.37 13.64 -5.81
C GLU A 42 -2.07 14.71 -4.96
N GLU A 43 -3.17 15.27 -5.48
CA GLU A 43 -3.97 16.29 -4.81
C GLU A 43 -4.74 15.80 -3.56
N GLU A 44 -4.86 14.49 -3.37
CA GLU A 44 -5.54 13.88 -2.22
C GLU A 44 -4.57 13.36 -1.14
N ARG A 45 -3.30 13.16 -1.50
CA ARG A 45 -2.24 12.65 -0.62
C ARG A 45 -2.00 13.55 0.59
N GLU A 46 -1.31 13.01 1.60
CA GLU A 46 -0.82 13.83 2.72
C GLU A 46 0.18 14.87 2.22
N HIS A 47 -0.08 16.15 2.53
CA HIS A 47 0.73 17.29 2.11
C HIS A 47 1.71 17.72 3.21
N GLY A 48 2.74 18.48 2.84
CA GLY A 48 3.75 18.98 3.77
C GLY A 48 5.02 18.11 3.82
N VAL A 49 5.91 18.48 4.73
CA VAL A 49 7.20 17.78 4.92
C VAL A 49 6.98 16.46 5.65
N LEU A 50 7.67 15.40 5.23
CA LEU A 50 7.63 14.08 5.87
C LEU A 50 8.65 13.98 7.01
N ASP A 51 8.88 15.07 7.73
CA ASP A 51 9.85 15.10 8.83
C ASP A 51 9.40 14.16 9.96
N GLY A 52 10.32 13.34 10.46
CA GLY A 52 10.04 12.31 11.46
C GLY A 52 9.17 11.13 10.98
N VAL A 53 8.79 11.06 9.69
CA VAL A 53 8.08 9.91 9.14
C VAL A 53 9.10 8.86 8.72
N PRO A 54 9.02 7.61 9.22
CA PRO A 54 9.95 6.56 8.83
C PRO A 54 9.73 6.14 7.37
N ARG A 55 10.82 5.82 6.67
CA ARG A 55 10.85 5.55 5.22
C ARG A 55 11.50 4.22 4.91
N VAL A 56 12.46 3.77 5.71
CA VAL A 56 13.21 2.54 5.47
C VAL A 56 12.89 1.52 6.54
N TYR A 57 12.45 0.33 6.14
CA TYR A 57 12.25 -0.80 7.05
C TYR A 57 13.17 -1.97 6.72
N VAL A 58 13.47 -2.77 7.73
CA VAL A 58 14.23 -4.01 7.59
C VAL A 58 13.32 -5.20 7.81
N HIS A 59 13.42 -6.19 6.93
CA HIS A 59 12.81 -7.50 7.17
C HIS A 59 13.68 -8.31 8.12
N ARG A 60 13.17 -8.63 9.31
CA ARG A 60 13.97 -9.26 10.38
C ARG A 60 14.51 -10.65 10.03
N ARG A 61 13.91 -11.33 9.04
CA ARG A 61 14.34 -12.68 8.63
C ARG A 61 15.53 -12.65 7.66
N CYS A 62 15.49 -11.81 6.63
CA CYS A 62 16.57 -11.73 5.64
C CYS A 62 17.59 -10.61 5.91
N GLY A 63 17.24 -9.63 6.76
CA GLY A 63 18.09 -8.50 7.11
C GLY A 63 18.16 -7.38 6.06
N ALA A 64 17.51 -7.54 4.90
CA ALA A 64 17.50 -6.51 3.86
C ALA A 64 16.66 -5.29 4.27
N ALA A 65 17.17 -4.11 3.91
CA ALA A 65 16.47 -2.84 4.05
C ALA A 65 15.72 -2.50 2.75
N THR A 66 14.48 -2.04 2.89
CA THR A 66 13.64 -1.57 1.79
C THR A 66 13.17 -0.15 2.10
N GLU A 67 13.44 0.78 1.19
CA GLU A 67 12.90 2.14 1.25
C GLU A 67 11.51 2.19 0.61
N MET A 68 10.57 2.85 1.29
CA MET A 68 9.21 3.05 0.81
C MET A 68 9.09 4.38 0.06
N PRO A 69 8.56 4.40 -1.18
CA PRO A 69 8.35 5.62 -1.94
C PRO A 69 7.44 6.65 -1.24
N ASP A 70 7.75 7.93 -1.37
CA ASP A 70 7.00 9.05 -0.77
C ASP A 70 5.51 9.02 -1.13
N GLU A 71 5.16 8.70 -2.37
CA GLU A 71 3.77 8.58 -2.82
C GLU A 71 2.99 7.50 -2.08
N ILE A 72 3.61 6.37 -1.74
CA ILE A 72 3.02 5.31 -0.92
C ILE A 72 2.86 5.81 0.51
N ILE A 73 3.92 6.43 1.06
CA ILE A 73 3.92 7.00 2.42
C ILE A 73 2.78 8.00 2.58
N ARG A 74 2.71 9.00 1.70
CA ARG A 74 1.69 10.05 1.76
C ARG A 74 0.28 9.49 1.54
N SER A 75 0.14 8.44 0.75
CA SER A 75 -1.15 7.79 0.53
C SER A 75 -1.67 7.08 1.79
N TYR A 76 -0.83 6.29 2.47
CA TYR A 76 -1.29 5.63 3.71
C TYR A 76 -1.36 6.60 4.90
N LEU A 77 -0.55 7.66 4.92
CA LEU A 77 -0.67 8.69 5.96
C LEU A 77 -2.03 9.38 5.86
N LYS A 78 -2.50 9.68 4.64
CA LYS A 78 -3.85 10.19 4.42
C LYS A 78 -4.93 9.17 4.76
N ASN A 79 -4.82 7.96 4.19
CA ASN A 79 -5.78 6.87 4.40
C ASN A 79 -5.06 5.54 4.72
N PRO A 80 -4.94 5.17 6.00
CA PRO A 80 -4.22 3.97 6.43
C PRO A 80 -5.00 2.67 6.17
N TYR A 81 -6.21 2.78 5.61
CA TYR A 81 -7.02 1.64 5.13
C TYR A 81 -6.94 1.46 3.62
N LEU A 82 -6.17 2.28 2.90
CA LEU A 82 -5.94 2.15 1.46
C LEU A 82 -5.41 0.75 1.12
N TYR A 83 -4.38 0.31 1.85
CA TYR A 83 -3.86 -1.04 1.76
C TYR A 83 -4.50 -1.90 2.85
N TYR A 84 -5.39 -2.82 2.45
CA TYR A 84 -5.96 -3.82 3.35
C TYR A 84 -5.13 -5.11 3.44
N SER A 85 -4.03 -5.16 2.68
CA SER A 85 -2.98 -6.16 2.87
C SER A 85 -2.33 -5.97 4.24
N ASP A 86 -1.77 -7.04 4.77
CA ASP A 86 -0.90 -7.11 5.95
C ASP A 86 0.54 -7.47 5.54
N ARG A 87 0.88 -7.20 4.26
CA ARG A 87 2.16 -7.53 3.64
C ARG A 87 2.80 -6.32 2.97
N THR A 88 4.13 -6.28 2.94
CA THR A 88 4.96 -5.27 2.26
C THR A 88 6.06 -5.95 1.45
N PHE A 89 6.49 -5.35 0.35
CA PHE A 89 7.52 -5.93 -0.52
C PHE A 89 8.92 -5.89 0.11
N CYS A 90 9.59 -7.02 0.28
CA CYS A 90 10.99 -7.05 0.73
C CYS A 90 11.95 -7.19 -0.45
N THR A 91 12.83 -6.20 -0.64
CA THR A 91 13.85 -6.19 -1.71
C THR A 91 14.86 -7.33 -1.60
N GLY A 92 15.10 -7.87 -0.40
CA GLY A 92 16.00 -9.02 -0.21
C GLY A 92 15.34 -10.36 -0.56
N CYS A 93 14.05 -10.51 -0.25
CA CYS A 93 13.32 -11.74 -0.57
C CYS A 93 12.79 -11.74 -2.01
N GLY A 94 12.61 -10.58 -2.64
CA GLY A 94 11.92 -10.44 -3.92
C GLY A 94 10.43 -10.78 -3.82
N ASP A 95 9.81 -10.61 -2.64
CA ASP A 95 8.42 -10.99 -2.38
C ASP A 95 7.79 -10.12 -1.27
N HIS A 96 6.46 -10.09 -1.24
CA HIS A 96 5.69 -9.46 -0.19
C HIS A 96 5.75 -10.31 1.08
N VAL A 97 6.27 -9.77 2.18
CA VAL A 97 6.38 -10.41 3.49
C VAL A 97 5.43 -9.76 4.50
N PRO A 98 5.02 -10.43 5.59
CA PRO A 98 4.12 -9.84 6.58
C PRO A 98 4.69 -8.59 7.24
N TRP A 99 3.88 -7.56 7.46
CA TRP A 99 4.29 -6.34 8.18
C TRP A 99 4.78 -6.63 9.59
N SER A 100 4.25 -7.66 10.24
CA SER A 100 4.70 -8.10 11.56
C SER A 100 6.15 -8.60 11.57
N GLU A 101 6.73 -8.93 10.41
CA GLU A 101 8.14 -9.33 10.29
C GLU A 101 9.09 -8.16 10.02
N CYS A 102 8.58 -6.95 9.79
CA CYS A 102 9.38 -5.77 9.44
C CYS A 102 9.48 -4.74 10.58
N GLU A 103 10.57 -3.98 10.60
CA GLU A 103 10.84 -2.92 11.58
C GLU A 103 11.39 -1.67 10.90
N TRP A 104 10.86 -0.50 11.24
CA TRP A 104 11.37 0.79 10.76
C TRP A 104 12.76 1.07 11.31
N THR A 105 13.72 1.38 10.44
CA THR A 105 15.11 1.63 10.82
C THR A 105 15.26 2.90 11.67
N GLU A 106 14.45 3.92 11.38
CA GLU A 106 14.55 5.24 12.02
C GLU A 106 13.98 5.24 13.44
N THR A 107 13.07 4.32 13.76
CA THR A 107 12.32 4.32 15.03
C THR A 107 12.42 3.02 15.82
N GLY A 108 12.88 1.93 15.20
CA GLY A 108 12.81 0.58 15.78
C GLY A 108 11.36 0.06 15.94
N GLN A 109 10.37 0.76 15.38
CA GLN A 109 8.97 0.36 15.52
C GLN A 109 8.63 -0.73 14.51
N ASN A 110 7.97 -1.79 14.98
CA ASN A 110 7.39 -2.80 14.11
C ASN A 110 6.36 -2.19 13.12
N LEU A 111 6.46 -2.56 11.84
CA LEU A 111 5.67 -1.96 10.77
C LEU A 111 4.16 -2.19 10.96
N GLN A 112 3.73 -3.38 11.40
CA GLN A 112 2.33 -3.66 11.70
C GLN A 112 1.79 -2.73 12.81
N LYS A 113 2.53 -2.61 13.92
CA LYS A 113 2.13 -1.71 15.03
C LYS A 113 2.06 -0.24 14.60
N TYR A 114 2.95 0.19 13.70
CA TYR A 114 2.92 1.54 13.15
C TYR A 114 1.63 1.77 12.35
N ILE A 115 1.28 0.87 11.43
CA ILE A 115 0.06 0.98 10.62
C ILE A 115 -1.20 0.88 11.50
N ASP A 116 -1.21 0.00 12.50
CA ASP A 116 -2.35 -0.13 13.42
C ASP A 116 -2.60 1.15 14.22
N ARG A 117 -1.53 1.85 14.65
CA ARG A 117 -1.64 3.17 15.27
C ARG A 117 -2.29 4.18 14.31
N LEU A 118 -1.81 4.27 13.07
CA LEU A 118 -2.39 5.18 12.08
C LEU A 118 -3.87 4.88 11.82
N ARG A 119 -4.24 3.59 11.73
CA ARG A 119 -5.63 3.13 11.57
C ARG A 119 -6.51 3.49 12.77
N ALA A 120 -5.96 3.44 13.99
CA ALA A 120 -6.64 3.83 15.21
C ALA A 120 -6.84 5.35 15.33
N GLU A 121 -5.91 6.14 14.78
CA GLU A 121 -6.01 7.62 14.70
C GLU A 121 -7.05 8.09 13.67
N LYS A 122 -7.37 7.27 12.66
CA LYS A 122 -8.32 7.59 11.58
C LYS A 122 -9.47 6.59 11.45
N PRO A 123 -10.28 6.35 12.50
CA PRO A 123 -11.35 5.35 12.46
C PRO A 123 -12.45 5.68 11.43
N GLU A 124 -12.63 6.95 11.08
CA GLU A 124 -13.56 7.42 10.06
C GLU A 124 -13.23 6.92 8.65
N MET A 125 -11.96 6.57 8.39
CA MET A 125 -11.50 6.00 7.11
C MET A 125 -11.75 4.49 7.02
N ARG A 126 -12.20 3.85 8.11
CA ARG A 126 -12.40 2.41 8.15
C ARG A 126 -13.51 1.99 7.18
N PRO A 127 -13.28 1.01 6.28
CA PRO A 127 -14.31 0.52 5.38
C PRO A 127 -15.54 0.00 6.14
N GLY A 128 -16.74 0.20 5.59
CA GLY A 128 -17.97 -0.37 6.15
C GLY A 128 -17.93 -1.91 6.22
N ILE A 129 -18.74 -2.50 7.11
CA ILE A 129 -18.68 -3.93 7.46
C ILE A 129 -18.81 -4.87 6.24
N LEU A 130 -19.67 -4.53 5.28
CA LEU A 130 -19.84 -5.31 4.04
C LEU A 130 -18.55 -5.33 3.21
N LYS A 131 -17.84 -4.20 3.12
CA LYS A 131 -16.56 -4.11 2.41
C LYS A 131 -15.47 -4.89 3.15
N GLN A 132 -15.48 -4.88 4.48
CA GLN A 132 -14.55 -5.71 5.27
C GLN A 132 -14.77 -7.21 5.02
N ILE A 133 -16.03 -7.69 5.00
CA ILE A 133 -16.37 -9.09 4.74
C ILE A 133 -15.88 -9.52 3.35
N LEU A 134 -16.15 -8.71 2.32
CA LEU A 134 -15.70 -9.00 0.95
C LEU A 134 -14.18 -9.13 0.86
N ILE A 135 -13.43 -8.27 1.55
CA ILE A 135 -11.97 -8.33 1.54
C ILE A 135 -11.47 -9.61 2.24
N VAL A 136 -12.05 -9.99 3.37
CA VAL A 136 -11.69 -11.24 4.07
C VAL A 136 -11.97 -12.46 3.20
N LEU A 137 -13.12 -12.51 2.53
CA LEU A 137 -13.47 -13.59 1.61
C LEU A 137 -12.49 -13.66 0.43
N SER A 138 -12.08 -12.52 -0.15
CA SER A 138 -11.10 -12.53 -1.25
C SER A 138 -9.72 -13.06 -0.87
N LYS A 139 -9.33 -13.00 0.42
CA LYS A 139 -8.06 -13.57 0.92
C LYS A 139 -8.15 -15.07 1.22
N LEU A 140 -9.35 -15.64 1.39
CA LEU A 140 -9.56 -17.06 1.70
C LEU A 140 -9.76 -17.92 0.45
N PHE A 141 -10.22 -17.30 -0.65
CA PHE A 141 -10.63 -18.00 -1.88
C PHE A 141 -9.86 -17.55 -3.14
N GLY A 142 -8.84 -16.69 -2.99
CA GLY A 142 -7.95 -16.24 -4.06
C GLY A 142 -6.50 -16.57 -3.73
#